data_AF-I9Q148-F1
#
_entry.id   AF-I9Q148-F1
#
_cell.length_a   1.000
_cell.length_b   1.000
_cell.length_c   1.000
_cell.angle_alpha   90.00
_cell.angle_beta   90.00
_cell.angle_gamma   90.00
#
_symmetry.space_group_name_H-M   'P 1'
#
loop_
_entity.id
_entity.type
_entity.pdbx_description
1 polymer ?
#
loop_
_entity_poly.entity_id
_entity_poly.type
_entity_poly.pdbx_seq_one_letter_code
_entity_poly.pdbx_strand_id
1 'polypeptide(L)'
;MPLSCLHPFGPFETPKEPALNNPLLKVHSSDKICLLGPMKSGKTTFALKLAKDFKNPVYLNYNDMRLNQNILSSWLLKWHLEKKMDLLILDRIECLDFSLPKLPKIILIPNYLSPITAPNFSLCYALGLNFKEYTSFFKPNTPKNTLFNRFLRDGNALDSLFTENEQEKILKKQENIKLAFQAYAPLMAKICAHQSKFVSAFYLYTQFKKELKISKDTLYKLLHALEKQRILFLVPSFENHKTKLYLCDFALPYSLTPSPSLLSVFENMVFLELYKQFPSHELYSHDNGIFILQNPASKLALIAHAFPTPHFLEKQLLWCHEHGFLNIVVVSINAPISAHNPPYKHLNFIDFSLDIQSILV
;
A
#
# COMPACT_ATOMS: atom_id res chain seq x y z
N MET A 1 24.49 24.82 16.18
CA MET A 1 23.74 23.85 15.35
C MET A 1 22.38 23.65 16.00
N PRO A 2 21.26 23.67 15.28
CA PRO A 2 20.02 23.12 15.83
C PRO A 2 20.19 21.64 16.16
N LEU A 3 19.73 21.24 17.33
CA LEU A 3 19.74 19.85 17.80
C LEU A 3 18.85 18.89 16.96
N SER A 4 18.12 19.40 15.95
CA SER A 4 17.21 18.65 15.10
C SER A 4 17.81 18.18 13.77
N CYS A 5 19.02 18.61 13.41
CA CYS A 5 19.75 18.07 12.26
C CYS A 5 20.46 16.79 12.68
N LEU A 6 19.76 15.67 12.56
CA LEU A 6 20.44 14.39 12.62
C LEU A 6 21.29 14.28 11.37
N HIS A 7 22.62 14.46 11.50
CA HIS A 7 23.50 13.67 10.64
C HIS A 7 23.04 12.23 10.81
N PRO A 8 22.70 11.50 9.74
CA PRO A 8 22.27 10.13 9.85
C PRO A 8 23.32 9.42 10.71
N PHE A 9 22.90 9.01 11.90
CA PHE A 9 23.76 8.36 12.86
C PHE A 9 24.50 7.23 12.15
N GLY A 10 25.76 7.03 12.55
CA GLY A 10 26.74 6.15 11.92
C GLY A 10 26.25 4.73 11.63
N PRO A 11 27.13 3.86 11.11
CA PRO A 11 26.72 2.59 10.52
C PRO A 11 26.04 1.72 11.59
N PHE A 12 24.70 1.73 11.61
CA PHE A 12 23.96 0.62 12.15
C PHE A 12 24.31 -0.55 11.25
N GLU A 13 25.12 -1.48 11.76
CA GLU A 13 25.21 -2.82 11.20
C GLU A 13 23.80 -3.38 11.20
N THR A 14 23.18 -3.38 10.02
CA THR A 14 21.88 -4.00 9.86
C THR A 14 22.11 -5.48 9.60
N PRO A 15 21.53 -6.39 10.41
CA PRO A 15 21.55 -7.81 10.10
C PRO A 15 20.99 -7.99 8.68
N LYS A 16 21.58 -8.90 7.88
CA LYS A 16 21.25 -9.19 6.47
C LYS A 16 19.85 -8.69 6.11
N GLU A 17 19.77 -7.45 5.60
CA GLU A 17 18.48 -6.80 5.43
C GLU A 17 17.66 -7.60 4.41
N PRO A 18 16.38 -7.88 4.69
CA PRO A 18 15.52 -8.51 3.70
C PRO A 18 15.46 -7.66 2.43
N ALA A 19 15.49 -8.32 1.27
CA ALA A 19 15.42 -7.67 -0.03
C ALA A 19 14.01 -7.10 -0.26
N LEU A 20 13.76 -5.90 0.28
CA LEU A 20 12.54 -5.14 0.04
C LEU A 20 12.61 -4.42 -1.30
N ASN A 21 11.50 -4.37 -2.04
CA ASN A 21 11.41 -3.48 -3.19
C ASN A 21 11.38 -2.03 -2.72
N ASN A 22 12.54 -1.38 -2.64
CA ASN A 22 12.64 0.04 -2.37
C ASN A 22 12.09 0.81 -3.59
N PRO A 23 10.97 1.52 -3.46
CA PRO A 23 10.35 2.18 -4.59
C PRO A 23 11.20 3.35 -5.11
N LEU A 24 12.12 3.90 -4.30
CA LEU A 24 13.04 4.96 -4.70
C LEU A 24 14.15 4.48 -5.65
N LEU A 25 14.50 3.19 -5.61
CA LEU A 25 15.50 2.61 -6.52
C LEU A 25 14.95 2.46 -7.95
N LYS A 26 13.63 2.41 -8.13
CA LYS A 26 13.04 2.32 -9.48
C LYS A 26 12.99 3.68 -10.19
N VAL A 27 13.17 4.78 -9.45
CA VAL A 27 13.03 6.17 -9.93
C VAL A 27 14.40 6.86 -10.01
N HIS A 28 15.37 6.20 -10.65
CA HIS A 28 16.73 6.73 -10.80
C HIS A 28 16.78 8.05 -11.59
N SER A 29 15.81 8.32 -12.48
CA SER A 29 15.83 9.47 -13.38
C SER A 29 15.22 10.76 -12.84
N SER A 30 14.55 10.74 -11.67
CA SER A 30 13.88 11.95 -11.16
C SER A 30 14.62 12.59 -10.00
N ASP A 31 15.03 13.84 -10.15
CA ASP A 31 15.71 14.62 -9.11
C ASP A 31 14.78 14.99 -7.95
N LYS A 32 13.45 14.94 -8.16
CA LYS A 32 12.45 15.39 -7.19
C LYS A 32 11.37 14.33 -7.03
N ILE A 33 11.35 13.69 -5.86
CA ILE A 33 10.46 12.57 -5.56
C ILE A 33 9.50 12.91 -4.42
N CYS A 34 8.21 12.70 -4.65
CA CYS A 34 7.20 12.74 -3.59
C CYS A 34 6.87 11.29 -3.21
N LEU A 35 7.37 10.86 -2.06
CA LEU A 35 7.19 9.51 -1.54
C LEU A 35 5.93 9.45 -0.68
N LEU A 36 4.89 8.86 -1.25
CA LEU A 36 3.57 8.66 -0.68
C LEU A 36 3.40 7.22 -0.18
N GLY A 37 2.34 6.98 0.60
CA GLY A 37 1.99 5.64 1.03
C GLY A 37 1.36 5.58 2.42
N PRO A 38 0.82 4.42 2.82
CA PRO A 38 0.20 4.22 4.12
C PRO A 38 1.11 4.51 5.30
N MET A 39 0.52 4.68 6.48
CA MET A 39 1.32 4.77 7.71
C MET A 39 2.11 3.48 7.93
N LYS A 40 3.31 3.59 8.52
CA LYS A 40 4.22 2.47 8.82
C LYS A 40 4.67 1.65 7.58
N SER A 41 4.47 2.15 6.36
CA SER A 41 4.93 1.47 5.13
C SER A 41 6.44 1.57 4.84
N GLY A 42 7.23 2.14 5.76
CA GLY A 42 8.69 2.24 5.61
C GLY A 42 9.20 3.46 4.82
N LYS A 43 8.35 4.45 4.51
CA LYS A 43 8.75 5.67 3.76
C LYS A 43 10.03 6.33 4.29
N THR A 44 10.05 6.67 5.57
CA THR A 44 11.22 7.27 6.23
C THR A 44 12.44 6.36 6.15
N THR A 45 12.25 5.05 6.38
CA THR A 45 13.33 4.05 6.30
C THR A 45 13.93 3.98 4.89
N PHE A 46 13.10 3.95 3.84
CA PHE A 46 13.58 3.95 2.46
C PHE A 46 14.36 5.22 2.10
N ALA A 47 13.86 6.38 2.52
CA ALA A 47 14.54 7.66 2.27
C ALA A 47 15.88 7.76 3.02
N LEU A 48 15.93 7.34 4.28
CA LEU A 48 17.17 7.31 5.08
C LEU A 48 18.17 6.26 4.55
N LYS A 49 17.70 5.13 4.02
CA LYS A 49 18.57 4.14 3.37
C LYS A 49 19.22 4.72 2.12
N LEU A 50 18.45 5.41 1.28
CA LEU A 50 18.99 6.11 0.10
C LEU A 50 19.99 7.21 0.51
N ALA A 51 19.75 7.92 1.62
CA ALA A 51 20.65 8.97 2.09
C ALA A 51 22.07 8.50 2.37
N LYS A 52 22.28 7.20 2.64
CA LYS A 52 23.62 6.61 2.82
C LYS A 52 24.49 6.69 1.57
N ASP A 53 23.89 6.81 0.39
CA ASP A 53 24.60 6.92 -0.90
C ASP A 53 25.03 8.37 -1.23
N PHE A 54 24.70 9.34 -0.37
CA PHE A 54 24.98 10.76 -0.54
C PHE A 54 26.03 11.25 0.46
N LYS A 55 26.82 12.26 0.08
CA LYS A 55 27.93 12.77 0.90
C LYS A 55 27.44 13.70 2.00
N ASN A 56 26.47 14.56 1.70
CA ASN A 56 25.93 15.56 2.64
C ASN A 56 24.40 15.54 2.66
N PRO A 57 23.76 14.42 3.05
CA PRO A 57 22.32 14.35 3.14
C PRO A 57 21.80 15.19 4.31
N VAL A 58 20.73 15.95 4.05
CA VAL A 58 19.98 16.70 5.07
C VAL A 58 18.62 16.06 5.25
N TYR A 59 18.33 15.59 6.47
CA TYR A 59 17.03 15.05 6.86
C TYR A 59 16.34 15.99 7.85
N LEU A 60 15.09 16.33 7.57
CA LEU A 60 14.27 17.18 8.42
C LEU A 60 12.92 16.52 8.69
N ASN A 61 12.61 16.30 9.96
CA ASN A 61 11.33 15.79 10.41
C ASN A 61 10.46 16.94 10.92
N TYR A 62 9.35 17.23 10.24
CA TYR A 62 8.43 18.31 10.60
C TYR A 62 7.70 18.10 11.93
N ASN A 63 7.61 16.86 12.40
CA ASN A 63 7.05 16.54 13.72
C ASN A 63 8.10 16.62 14.85
N ASP A 64 9.35 16.96 14.55
CA ASP A 64 10.36 17.16 15.60
C ASP A 64 10.10 18.49 16.32
N MET A 65 9.75 18.41 17.60
CA MET A 65 9.45 19.58 18.44
C MET A 65 10.61 20.59 18.55
N ARG A 66 11.85 20.18 18.20
CA ARG A 66 13.05 21.03 18.22
C ARG A 66 13.22 21.82 16.93
N LEU A 67 12.45 21.51 15.87
CA LEU A 67 12.56 22.19 14.58
C LEU A 67 11.87 23.56 14.65
N ASN A 68 12.64 24.63 14.50
CA ASN A 68 12.10 25.98 14.32
C ASN A 68 11.81 26.23 12.83
N GLN A 69 10.54 26.12 12.45
CA GLN A 69 10.10 26.27 11.06
C GLN A 69 10.30 27.70 10.52
N ASN A 70 10.28 28.73 11.38
CA ASN A 70 10.37 30.14 10.97
C ASN A 70 11.72 30.51 10.35
N ILE A 71 12.79 29.81 10.73
CA ILE A 71 14.16 30.07 10.25
C ILE A 71 14.65 29.01 9.25
N LEU A 72 13.80 28.02 8.95
CA LEU A 72 14.19 26.87 8.14
C LEU A 72 14.58 27.26 6.71
N SER A 73 13.82 28.15 6.08
CA SER A 73 14.08 28.63 4.72
C SER A 73 15.46 29.29 4.61
N SER A 74 15.80 30.16 5.57
CA SER A 74 17.10 30.83 5.66
C SER A 74 18.25 29.84 5.83
N TRP A 75 18.05 28.78 6.60
CA TRP A 75 19.07 27.74 6.82
C TRP A 75 19.28 26.85 5.60
N LEU A 76 18.19 26.42 4.95
CA LEU A 76 18.28 25.64 3.71
C LEU A 76 18.99 26.43 2.61
N LEU A 77 18.71 27.72 2.49
CA LEU A 77 19.41 28.60 1.55
C LEU A 77 20.90 28.71 1.88
N LYS A 78 21.24 28.94 3.16
CA LYS A 78 22.64 29.02 3.61
C LYS A 78 23.41 27.73 3.31
N TRP A 79 22.87 26.56 3.67
CA TRP A 79 23.54 25.28 3.41
C TRP A 79 23.68 24.97 1.92
N HIS A 80 22.69 25.37 1.11
CA HIS A 80 22.78 25.25 -0.33
C HIS A 80 23.92 26.11 -0.90
N LEU A 81 24.01 27.38 -0.52
CA LEU A 81 25.09 28.30 -0.96
C LEU A 81 26.48 27.84 -0.50
N GLU A 82 26.58 27.27 0.71
CA GLU A 82 27.82 26.69 1.24
C GLU A 82 28.17 25.31 0.63
N LYS A 83 27.36 24.79 -0.31
CA LYS A 83 27.51 23.45 -0.91
C LYS A 83 27.58 22.31 0.12
N LYS A 84 26.88 22.46 1.24
CA LYS A 84 26.82 21.49 2.35
C LYS A 84 25.62 20.54 2.27
N MET A 85 24.99 20.44 1.11
CA MET A 85 23.79 19.62 0.92
C MET A 85 23.76 19.12 -0.53
N ASP A 86 23.65 17.80 -0.69
CA ASP A 86 23.49 17.11 -1.99
C ASP A 86 22.18 16.30 -2.08
N LEU A 87 21.56 16.02 -0.94
CA LEU A 87 20.22 15.46 -0.80
C LEU A 87 19.43 16.21 0.28
N LEU A 88 18.17 16.52 0.00
CA LEU A 88 17.23 17.03 1.01
C LEU A 88 16.04 16.07 1.17
N ILE A 89 15.79 15.63 2.40
CA ILE A 89 14.60 14.85 2.77
C ILE A 89 13.75 15.68 3.72
N LEU A 90 12.53 16.01 3.30
CA LEU A 90 11.52 16.67 4.13
C LEU A 90 10.46 15.64 4.53
N ASP A 91 10.49 15.20 5.79
CA ASP A 91 9.62 14.17 6.33
C ASP A 91 8.45 14.75 7.12
N ARG A 92 7.26 14.19 6.90
CA ARG A 92 5.96 14.62 7.46
C ARG A 92 5.61 16.08 7.19
N ILE A 93 5.98 16.58 6.02
CA ILE A 93 5.68 17.96 5.63
C ILE A 93 4.19 18.15 5.31
N GLU A 94 3.60 19.27 5.74
CA GLU A 94 2.19 19.59 5.52
C GLU A 94 1.97 20.59 4.38
N CYS A 95 2.88 21.55 4.22
CA CYS A 95 2.86 22.57 3.18
C CYS A 95 4.29 22.94 2.74
N LEU A 96 4.42 23.44 1.51
CA LEU A 96 5.67 23.96 0.96
C LEU A 96 5.54 25.48 0.80
N ASP A 97 5.79 26.20 1.88
CA ASP A 97 5.61 27.67 1.92
C ASP A 97 6.89 28.44 1.54
N PHE A 98 7.88 27.74 0.99
CA PHE A 98 9.18 28.30 0.61
C PHE A 98 9.72 27.66 -0.67
N SER A 99 10.62 28.38 -1.31
CA SER A 99 11.32 27.88 -2.50
C SER A 99 12.36 26.83 -2.10
N LEU A 100 12.25 25.65 -2.72
CA LEU A 100 13.22 24.58 -2.51
C LEU A 100 14.56 24.91 -3.19
N PRO A 101 15.71 24.62 -2.54
CA PRO A 101 17.02 24.81 -3.16
C PRO A 101 17.20 23.92 -4.39
N LYS A 102 18.07 24.33 -5.32
CA LYS A 102 18.41 23.51 -6.50
C LYS A 102 19.40 22.42 -6.08
N LEU A 103 18.90 21.21 -5.88
CA LEU A 103 19.71 20.07 -5.45
C LEU A 103 19.63 18.93 -6.46
N PRO A 104 20.66 18.06 -6.52
CA PRO A 104 20.61 16.83 -7.30
C PRO A 104 19.44 15.93 -6.91
N LYS A 105 19.08 15.87 -5.62
CA LYS A 105 17.97 15.04 -5.16
C LYS A 105 17.17 15.72 -4.04
N ILE A 106 15.85 15.69 -4.14
CA ILE A 106 14.92 16.11 -3.10
C ILE A 106 13.84 15.05 -2.93
N ILE A 107 13.59 14.67 -1.68
CA ILE A 107 12.53 13.74 -1.32
C ILE A 107 11.56 14.45 -0.37
N LEU A 108 10.29 14.44 -0.75
CA LEU A 108 9.19 14.87 0.11
C LEU A 108 8.47 13.64 0.61
N ILE A 109 8.21 13.57 1.91
CA ILE A 109 7.30 12.60 2.52
C ILE A 109 6.17 13.41 3.16
N PRO A 110 5.03 13.60 2.47
CA PRO A 110 3.93 14.38 3.01
C PRO A 110 3.28 13.71 4.24
N ASN A 111 2.62 14.53 5.05
CA ASN A 111 1.72 14.02 6.09
C ASN A 111 0.50 13.29 5.45
N TYR A 112 -0.04 12.30 6.16
CA TYR A 112 -1.01 11.34 5.65
C TYR A 112 -2.39 11.96 5.35
N LEU A 113 -2.77 13.02 6.09
CA LEU A 113 -4.07 13.70 5.93
C LEU A 113 -4.00 14.96 5.08
N SER A 114 -2.81 15.48 4.81
CA SER A 114 -2.55 16.67 4.01
C SER A 114 -1.58 16.35 2.87
N PRO A 115 -1.97 15.49 1.90
CA PRO A 115 -1.08 15.13 0.81
C PRO A 115 -0.82 16.36 -0.08
N ILE A 116 0.42 16.86 -0.05
CA ILE A 116 0.86 17.97 -0.91
C ILE A 116 0.83 17.54 -2.37
N THR A 117 0.35 18.41 -3.26
CA THR A 117 0.52 18.24 -4.71
C THR A 117 1.70 19.09 -5.13
N ALA A 118 2.85 18.46 -5.40
CA ALA A 118 4.03 19.15 -5.89
C ALA A 118 4.19 18.82 -7.39
N PRO A 119 3.78 19.70 -8.31
CA PRO A 119 3.67 19.36 -9.74
C PRO A 119 5.01 18.98 -10.40
N ASN A 120 6.13 19.45 -9.85
CA ASN A 120 7.47 19.15 -10.34
C ASN A 120 8.13 17.94 -9.65
N PHE A 121 7.32 17.08 -9.00
CA PHE A 121 7.81 15.89 -8.30
C PHE A 121 7.21 14.63 -8.92
N SER A 122 8.07 13.64 -9.17
CA SER A 122 7.63 12.31 -9.52
C SER A 122 7.02 11.62 -8.30
N LEU A 123 5.82 11.07 -8.45
CA LEU A 123 5.17 10.33 -7.39
C LEU A 123 5.79 8.93 -7.25
N CYS A 124 6.01 8.52 -6.02
CA CYS A 124 6.55 7.23 -5.67
C CYS A 124 5.75 6.67 -4.48
N TYR A 125 5.47 5.38 -4.45
CA TYR A 125 4.61 4.79 -3.43
C TYR A 125 5.36 3.71 -2.64
N ALA A 126 5.46 3.89 -1.32
CA ALA A 126 5.84 2.83 -0.39
C ALA A 126 4.59 2.10 0.09
N LEU A 127 4.37 0.90 -0.45
CA LEU A 127 3.23 0.04 -0.13
C LEU A 127 3.59 -0.99 0.95
N GLY A 128 2.57 -1.68 1.47
CA GLY A 128 2.76 -2.85 2.33
C GLY A 128 3.54 -3.98 1.64
N LEU A 129 3.95 -4.96 2.42
CA LEU A 129 4.71 -6.12 1.94
C LEU A 129 3.88 -6.96 0.98
N ASN A 130 4.46 -7.40 -0.14
CA ASN A 130 3.91 -8.58 -0.82
C ASN A 130 4.36 -9.84 -0.06
N PHE A 131 3.75 -10.98 -0.36
CA PHE A 131 4.06 -12.22 0.32
C PHE A 131 5.53 -12.63 0.16
N LYS A 132 6.11 -12.42 -1.03
CA LYS A 132 7.54 -12.69 -1.29
C LYS A 132 8.45 -11.90 -0.36
N GLU A 133 8.22 -10.60 -0.21
CA GLU A 133 8.93 -9.74 0.74
C GLU A 133 8.67 -10.16 2.18
N TYR A 134 7.42 -10.47 2.53
CA TYR A 134 7.06 -10.94 3.87
C TYR A 134 7.85 -12.18 4.27
N THR A 135 7.95 -13.18 3.38
CA THR A 135 8.69 -14.42 3.66
C THR A 135 10.20 -14.18 3.87
N SER A 136 10.76 -13.12 3.31
CA SER A 136 12.20 -12.80 3.42
C SER A 136 12.64 -12.39 4.83
N PHE A 137 11.69 -12.03 5.71
CA PHE A 137 11.96 -11.74 7.13
C PHE A 137 12.11 -12.99 7.99
N PHE A 138 11.78 -14.16 7.46
CA PHE A 138 11.78 -15.42 8.20
C PHE A 138 12.90 -16.33 7.76
N LYS A 139 13.25 -17.30 8.62
CA LYS A 139 14.29 -18.29 8.29
C LYS A 139 13.86 -19.09 7.05
N PRO A 140 14.79 -19.39 6.10
CA PRO A 140 14.45 -20.09 4.85
C PRO A 140 13.73 -21.43 5.01
N ASN A 141 13.91 -22.10 6.15
CA ASN A 141 13.29 -23.38 6.48
C ASN A 141 11.89 -23.27 7.12
N THR A 142 11.37 -22.06 7.31
CA THR A 142 10.03 -21.87 7.87
C THR A 142 8.98 -22.37 6.86
N PRO A 143 8.04 -23.25 7.25
CA PRO A 143 7.04 -23.76 6.33
C PRO A 143 6.20 -22.63 5.71
N LYS A 144 6.10 -22.62 4.38
CA LYS A 144 5.37 -21.57 3.64
C LYS A 144 3.91 -21.45 4.07
N ASN A 145 3.23 -22.56 4.38
CA ASN A 145 1.86 -22.56 4.88
C ASN A 145 1.73 -21.83 6.23
N THR A 146 2.70 -21.99 7.13
CA THR A 146 2.74 -21.26 8.40
C THR A 146 2.90 -19.76 8.16
N LEU A 147 3.80 -19.38 7.23
CA LEU A 147 3.99 -17.97 6.84
C LEU A 147 2.74 -17.39 6.18
N PHE A 148 2.07 -18.15 5.33
CA PHE A 148 0.82 -17.74 4.69
C PHE A 148 -0.29 -17.49 5.70
N ASN A 149 -0.52 -18.43 6.63
CA ASN A 149 -1.53 -18.27 7.67
C ASN A 149 -1.25 -17.02 8.54
N ARG A 150 0.02 -16.78 8.85
CA ARG A 150 0.44 -15.57 9.57
C ARG A 150 0.21 -14.32 8.74
N PHE A 151 0.60 -14.30 7.47
CA PHE A 151 0.40 -13.17 6.56
C PHE A 151 -1.09 -12.82 6.40
N LEU A 152 -1.94 -13.83 6.15
CA LEU A 152 -3.38 -13.68 5.98
C LEU A 152 -4.05 -13.04 7.20
N ARG A 153 -3.60 -13.42 8.41
CA ARG A 153 -4.14 -12.91 9.68
C ARG A 153 -3.55 -11.55 10.06
N ASP A 154 -2.23 -11.42 10.00
CA ASP A 154 -1.49 -10.25 10.50
C ASP A 154 -1.53 -9.09 9.51
N GLY A 155 -1.78 -9.35 8.22
CA GLY A 155 -1.73 -8.36 7.17
C GLY A 155 -0.35 -8.18 6.55
N ASN A 156 -0.22 -7.12 5.77
CA ASN A 156 1.03 -6.78 5.06
C ASN A 156 1.78 -5.58 5.65
N ALA A 157 1.37 -5.09 6.82
CA ALA A 157 2.02 -3.98 7.48
C ALA A 157 3.37 -4.42 8.07
N LEU A 158 4.44 -3.67 7.80
CA LEU A 158 5.81 -3.99 8.22
C LEU A 158 5.94 -4.07 9.76
N ASP A 159 5.23 -3.22 10.48
CA ASP A 159 5.30 -3.12 11.94
C ASP A 159 4.72 -4.35 12.67
N SER A 160 3.84 -5.11 12.01
CA SER A 160 3.26 -6.36 12.54
C SER A 160 4.29 -7.48 12.73
N LEU A 161 5.44 -7.41 12.04
CA LEU A 161 6.51 -8.40 12.13
C LEU A 161 7.27 -8.36 13.46
N PHE A 162 7.32 -7.19 14.10
CA PHE A 162 8.13 -6.93 15.29
C PHE A 162 7.35 -7.10 16.61
N THR A 163 6.10 -7.51 16.54
CA THR A 163 5.27 -7.83 17.69
C THR A 163 4.87 -9.30 17.57
N GLU A 164 5.07 -10.11 18.61
CA GLU A 164 4.73 -11.53 18.57
C GLU A 164 3.29 -11.80 19.02
N ASN A 165 2.83 -11.09 20.06
CA ASN A 165 1.50 -11.29 20.64
C ASN A 165 0.38 -10.76 19.72
N GLU A 166 -0.62 -11.60 19.43
CA GLU A 166 -1.72 -11.27 18.52
C GLU A 166 -2.64 -10.15 19.02
N GLN A 167 -2.95 -10.15 20.32
CA GLN A 167 -3.80 -9.10 20.91
C GLN A 167 -3.07 -7.76 20.89
N GLU A 168 -1.77 -7.76 21.18
CA GLU A 168 -0.93 -6.57 21.12
C GLU A 168 -0.87 -6.00 19.69
N LYS A 169 -0.75 -6.85 18.65
CA LYS A 169 -0.81 -6.41 17.25
C LYS A 169 -2.11 -5.69 16.94
N ILE A 170 -3.24 -6.24 17.36
CA ILE A 170 -4.57 -5.64 17.14
C ILE A 170 -4.66 -4.27 17.84
N LEU A 171 -4.31 -4.21 19.12
CA LEU A 171 -4.36 -2.97 19.90
C LEU A 171 -3.43 -1.90 19.32
N LYS A 172 -2.22 -2.29 18.93
CA LYS A 172 -1.24 -1.40 18.29
C LYS A 172 -1.74 -0.87 16.95
N LYS A 173 -2.39 -1.70 16.12
CA LYS A 173 -3.05 -1.23 14.89
C LYS A 173 -4.17 -0.23 15.20
N GLN A 174 -5.00 -0.48 16.20
CA GLN A 174 -6.05 0.44 16.62
C GLN A 174 -5.49 1.77 17.13
N GLU A 175 -4.45 1.74 17.96
CA GLU A 175 -3.75 2.92 18.48
C GLU A 175 -3.15 3.75 17.34
N ASN A 176 -2.41 3.09 16.45
CA ASN A 176 -1.86 3.67 15.24
C ASN A 176 -2.95 4.41 14.44
N ILE A 177 -4.10 3.78 14.20
CA ILE A 177 -5.23 4.39 13.47
C ILE A 177 -5.82 5.58 14.25
N LYS A 178 -5.99 5.47 15.57
CA LYS A 178 -6.46 6.58 16.41
C LYS A 178 -5.51 7.79 16.36
N LEU A 179 -4.21 7.56 16.43
CA LEU A 179 -3.20 8.61 16.36
C LEU A 179 -3.14 9.27 14.98
N ALA A 180 -3.20 8.46 13.91
CA ALA A 180 -3.09 8.95 12.54
C ALA A 180 -4.34 9.72 12.09
N PHE A 181 -5.53 9.22 12.43
CA PHE A 181 -6.79 9.75 11.94
C PHE A 181 -7.53 10.63 12.94
N GLN A 182 -7.16 10.60 14.23
CA GLN A 182 -7.74 11.41 15.28
C GLN A 182 -9.28 11.34 15.27
N ALA A 183 -9.97 12.47 15.09
CA ALA A 183 -11.43 12.54 14.99
C ALA A 183 -12.02 11.70 13.84
N TYR A 184 -11.22 11.39 12.80
CA TYR A 184 -11.62 10.53 11.67
C TYR A 184 -11.42 9.03 11.93
N ALA A 185 -10.85 8.62 13.07
CA ALA A 185 -10.61 7.19 13.34
C ALA A 185 -11.88 6.32 13.31
N PRO A 186 -13.05 6.75 13.86
CA PRO A 186 -14.29 5.97 13.73
C PRO A 186 -14.73 5.79 12.28
N LEU A 187 -14.46 6.78 11.43
CA LEU A 187 -14.77 6.72 10.02
C LEU A 187 -13.90 5.72 9.27
N MET A 188 -12.62 5.60 9.63
CA MET A 188 -11.73 4.58 9.07
C MET A 188 -12.25 3.17 9.36
N ALA A 189 -12.75 2.91 10.59
CA ALA A 189 -13.36 1.63 10.93
C ALA A 189 -14.61 1.33 10.08
N LYS A 190 -15.46 2.33 9.83
CA LYS A 190 -16.60 2.21 8.93
C LYS A 190 -16.18 1.93 7.49
N ILE A 191 -15.14 2.60 6.98
CA ILE A 191 -14.58 2.33 5.66
C ILE A 191 -14.08 0.87 5.56
N CYS A 192 -13.42 0.34 6.60
CA CYS A 192 -12.92 -1.04 6.60
C CYS A 192 -14.04 -2.08 6.42
N ALA A 193 -15.24 -1.82 6.92
CA ALA A 193 -16.40 -2.70 6.75
C ALA A 193 -16.89 -2.80 5.29
N HIS A 194 -16.39 -1.94 4.40
CA HIS A 194 -16.69 -1.91 2.97
C HIS A 194 -15.55 -2.45 2.08
N GLN A 195 -14.53 -3.10 2.67
CA GLN A 195 -13.46 -3.75 1.90
C GLN A 195 -14.03 -4.77 0.91
N SER A 196 -13.52 -4.74 -0.31
CA SER A 196 -13.90 -5.57 -1.46
C SER A 196 -15.40 -5.47 -1.81
N LYS A 197 -16.02 -4.31 -1.57
CA LYS A 197 -17.41 -4.01 -1.99
C LYS A 197 -17.43 -2.88 -3.00
N PHE A 198 -18.37 -2.95 -3.94
CA PHE A 198 -18.67 -1.83 -4.82
C PHE A 198 -19.31 -0.69 -4.02
N VAL A 199 -18.75 0.50 -4.15
CA VAL A 199 -19.16 1.69 -3.39
C VAL A 199 -19.19 2.91 -4.29
N SER A 200 -19.89 3.94 -3.84
CA SER A 200 -19.73 5.31 -4.32
C SER A 200 -19.56 6.23 -3.12
N ALA A 201 -18.92 7.38 -3.31
CA ALA A 201 -18.78 8.37 -2.24
C ALA A 201 -20.15 8.79 -1.67
N PHE A 202 -21.17 8.90 -2.53
CA PHE A 202 -22.54 9.16 -2.11
C PHE A 202 -23.14 8.00 -1.28
N TYR A 203 -22.97 6.76 -1.72
CA TYR A 203 -23.43 5.60 -0.96
C TYR A 203 -22.79 5.56 0.43
N LEU A 204 -21.46 5.69 0.52
CA LEU A 204 -20.75 5.73 1.80
C LEU A 204 -21.25 6.85 2.70
N TYR A 205 -21.44 8.07 2.15
CA TYR A 205 -22.02 9.19 2.89
C TYR A 205 -23.40 8.84 3.48
N THR A 206 -24.30 8.29 2.66
CA THR A 206 -25.67 7.96 3.11
C THR A 206 -25.71 6.93 4.21
N GLN A 207 -24.76 5.99 4.25
CA GLN A 207 -24.65 5.02 5.34
C GLN A 207 -24.01 5.64 6.57
N PHE A 208 -22.88 6.33 6.42
CA PHE A 208 -22.09 6.81 7.55
C PHE A 208 -22.78 7.93 8.32
N LYS A 209 -23.53 8.82 7.65
CA LYS A 209 -24.24 9.94 8.31
C LYS A 209 -25.33 9.49 9.30
N LYS A 210 -25.79 8.24 9.22
CA LYS A 210 -26.80 7.68 10.14
C LYS A 210 -26.24 7.45 11.54
N GLU A 211 -24.93 7.23 11.64
CA GLU A 211 -24.24 6.86 12.88
C GLU A 211 -23.19 7.90 13.31
N LEU A 212 -22.61 8.62 12.35
CA LEU A 212 -21.56 9.61 12.57
C LEU A 212 -22.05 11.00 12.18
N LYS A 213 -21.71 12.00 12.99
CA LYS A 213 -21.89 13.42 12.63
C LYS A 213 -20.83 13.82 11.60
N ILE A 214 -21.13 13.62 10.32
CA ILE A 214 -20.22 13.94 9.21
C ILE A 214 -20.96 14.62 8.05
N SER A 215 -20.33 15.64 7.46
CA SER A 215 -20.81 16.28 6.24
C SER A 215 -20.33 15.54 4.99
N LYS A 216 -21.00 15.77 3.86
CA LYS A 216 -20.60 15.23 2.56
C LYS A 216 -19.17 15.65 2.20
N ASP A 217 -18.85 16.93 2.35
CA ASP A 217 -17.54 17.47 1.96
C ASP A 217 -16.40 16.90 2.79
N THR A 218 -16.61 16.72 4.10
CA THR A 218 -15.61 16.13 4.98
C THR A 218 -15.29 14.69 4.59
N LEU A 219 -16.31 13.88 4.30
CA LEU A 219 -16.10 12.50 3.84
C LEU A 219 -15.36 12.47 2.50
N TYR A 220 -15.74 13.32 1.55
CA TYR A 220 -15.17 13.29 0.20
C TYR A 220 -13.71 13.73 0.22
N LYS A 221 -13.39 14.77 0.99
CA LYS A 221 -12.00 15.21 1.22
C LYS A 221 -11.17 14.10 1.84
N LEU A 222 -11.70 13.40 2.84
CA LEU A 222 -10.99 12.27 3.45
C LEU A 222 -10.77 11.14 2.45
N LEU A 223 -11.80 10.69 1.73
CA LEU A 223 -11.67 9.60 0.74
C LEU A 223 -10.61 9.93 -0.31
N HIS A 224 -10.59 11.17 -0.82
CA HIS A 224 -9.58 11.63 -1.75
C HIS A 224 -8.17 11.63 -1.14
N ALA A 225 -8.02 12.07 0.12
CA ALA A 225 -6.73 12.03 0.81
C ALA A 225 -6.22 10.58 1.01
N LEU A 226 -7.11 9.67 1.41
CA LEU A 226 -6.82 8.25 1.59
C LEU A 226 -6.40 7.59 0.29
N GLU A 227 -7.11 7.87 -0.80
CA GLU A 227 -6.79 7.35 -2.14
C GLU A 227 -5.45 7.89 -2.64
N LYS A 228 -5.21 9.20 -2.50
CA LYS A 228 -3.94 9.84 -2.91
C LYS A 228 -2.74 9.24 -2.18
N GLN A 229 -2.90 8.86 -0.92
CA GLN A 229 -1.86 8.18 -0.11
C GLN A 229 -1.83 6.66 -0.28
N ARG A 230 -2.68 6.09 -1.14
CA ARG A 230 -2.85 4.63 -1.30
C ARG A 230 -3.13 3.90 0.01
N ILE A 231 -3.84 4.55 0.93
CA ILE A 231 -4.40 3.91 2.14
C ILE A 231 -5.63 3.09 1.75
N LEU A 232 -6.39 3.58 0.77
CA LEU A 232 -7.40 2.82 0.04
C LEU A 232 -7.20 2.96 -1.46
N PHE A 233 -7.87 2.09 -2.21
CA PHE A 233 -7.91 2.07 -3.66
C PHE A 233 -9.38 2.00 -4.09
N LEU A 234 -9.77 2.82 -5.06
CA LEU A 234 -11.06 2.73 -5.73
C LEU A 234 -10.83 2.18 -7.13
N VAL A 235 -10.96 0.86 -7.27
CA VAL A 235 -10.68 0.16 -8.52
C VAL A 235 -11.90 0.19 -9.41
N PRO A 236 -11.81 0.65 -10.67
CA PRO A 236 -12.96 0.68 -11.57
C PRO A 236 -13.53 -0.72 -11.80
N SER A 237 -14.84 -0.81 -11.95
CA SER A 237 -15.47 -2.02 -12.44
C SER A 237 -15.18 -2.18 -13.94
N PHE A 238 -15.07 -3.42 -14.40
CA PHE A 238 -14.87 -3.70 -15.82
C PHE A 238 -16.09 -3.36 -16.68
N GLU A 239 -17.30 -3.57 -16.15
CA GLU A 239 -18.55 -3.38 -16.92
C GLU A 239 -19.30 -2.12 -16.50
N ASN A 240 -19.20 -1.73 -15.23
CA ASN A 240 -20.02 -0.70 -14.64
C ASN A 240 -19.20 0.55 -14.30
N HIS A 241 -19.84 1.71 -14.20
CA HIS A 241 -19.18 2.94 -13.71
C HIS A 241 -18.99 2.99 -12.18
N LYS A 242 -19.03 1.82 -11.52
CA LYS A 242 -18.83 1.69 -10.07
C LYS A 242 -17.37 1.44 -9.75
N THR A 243 -16.94 1.75 -8.53
CA THR A 243 -15.61 1.41 -8.04
C THR A 243 -15.68 0.45 -6.86
N LYS A 244 -14.74 -0.49 -6.79
CA LYS A 244 -14.59 -1.43 -5.69
C LYS A 244 -13.52 -0.93 -4.74
N LEU A 245 -13.83 -0.91 -3.45
CA LEU A 245 -12.93 -0.36 -2.44
C LEU A 245 -12.00 -1.45 -1.93
N TYR A 246 -10.69 -1.22 -2.05
CA TYR A 246 -9.66 -2.05 -1.44
C TYR A 246 -8.82 -1.24 -0.45
N LEU A 247 -8.30 -1.88 0.59
CA LEU A 247 -7.43 -1.28 1.60
C LEU A 247 -5.97 -1.62 1.32
N CYS A 248 -5.07 -0.77 1.80
CA CYS A 248 -3.62 -0.99 1.70
C CYS A 248 -3.09 -2.14 2.55
N ASP A 249 -3.81 -2.48 3.62
CA ASP A 249 -3.59 -3.65 4.44
C ASP A 249 -4.90 -4.44 4.51
N PHE A 250 -4.90 -5.61 3.86
CA PHE A 250 -6.07 -6.46 3.72
C PHE A 250 -6.60 -6.98 5.05
N ALA A 251 -5.78 -6.97 6.11
CA ALA A 251 -6.13 -7.48 7.43
C ALA A 251 -6.66 -6.40 8.38
N LEU A 252 -6.73 -5.12 7.96
CA LEU A 252 -7.30 -4.06 8.80
C LEU A 252 -8.69 -4.38 9.36
N PRO A 253 -9.61 -5.02 8.61
CA PRO A 253 -10.91 -5.40 9.15
C PRO A 253 -10.82 -6.30 10.38
N TYR A 254 -9.81 -7.17 10.51
CA TYR A 254 -9.63 -8.02 11.70
C TYR A 254 -9.37 -7.20 12.97
N SER A 255 -8.83 -5.98 12.84
CA SER A 255 -8.53 -5.11 13.98
C SER A 255 -9.60 -4.03 14.21
N LEU A 256 -10.40 -3.69 13.20
CA LEU A 256 -11.27 -2.51 13.21
C LEU A 256 -12.77 -2.83 13.06
N THR A 257 -13.13 -4.08 12.77
CA THR A 257 -14.51 -4.48 12.55
C THR A 257 -14.87 -5.70 13.40
N PRO A 258 -16.13 -5.82 13.87
CA PRO A 258 -16.55 -6.96 14.69
C PRO A 258 -16.73 -8.26 13.90
N SER A 259 -16.99 -8.18 12.59
CA SER A 259 -17.31 -9.32 11.73
C SER A 259 -16.60 -9.22 10.36
N PRO A 260 -15.26 -9.37 10.34
CA PRO A 260 -14.48 -9.34 9.11
C PRO A 260 -14.80 -10.54 8.21
N SER A 261 -14.96 -10.29 6.91
CA SER A 261 -15.20 -11.33 5.90
C SER A 261 -13.88 -11.89 5.37
N LEU A 262 -13.61 -13.17 5.59
CA LEU A 262 -12.42 -13.84 5.04
C LEU A 262 -12.38 -13.76 3.50
N LEU A 263 -13.52 -13.85 2.82
CA LEU A 263 -13.58 -13.73 1.36
C LEU A 263 -13.13 -12.33 0.91
N SER A 264 -13.59 -11.28 1.60
CA SER A 264 -13.20 -9.90 1.29
C SER A 264 -11.73 -9.64 1.62
N VAL A 265 -11.21 -10.23 2.71
CA VAL A 265 -9.79 -10.18 3.08
C VAL A 265 -8.93 -10.84 2.00
N PHE A 266 -9.29 -12.06 1.60
CA PHE A 266 -8.55 -12.81 0.60
C PHE A 266 -8.55 -12.12 -0.77
N GLU A 267 -9.71 -11.62 -1.20
CA GLU A 267 -9.82 -10.86 -2.45
C GLU A 267 -8.91 -9.61 -2.44
N ASN A 268 -8.91 -8.84 -1.35
CA ASN A 268 -8.05 -7.66 -1.19
C ASN A 268 -6.56 -8.02 -1.16
N MET A 269 -6.21 -9.16 -0.55
CA MET A 269 -4.84 -9.66 -0.52
C MET A 269 -4.34 -9.96 -1.94
N VAL A 270 -5.14 -10.64 -2.76
CA VAL A 270 -4.82 -10.91 -4.17
C VAL A 270 -4.74 -9.61 -4.98
N PHE A 271 -5.65 -8.66 -4.77
CA PHE A 271 -5.59 -7.34 -5.40
C PHE A 271 -4.23 -6.65 -5.15
N LEU A 272 -3.75 -6.65 -3.90
CA LEU A 272 -2.50 -5.96 -3.57
C LEU A 272 -1.27 -6.64 -4.19
N GLU A 273 -1.27 -7.96 -4.34
CA GLU A 273 -0.24 -8.68 -5.11
C GLU A 273 -0.24 -8.21 -6.57
N LEU A 274 -1.41 -8.21 -7.23
CA LEU A 274 -1.54 -7.78 -8.61
C LEU A 274 -1.10 -6.32 -8.81
N TYR A 275 -1.62 -5.43 -7.97
CA TYR A 275 -1.33 -3.99 -8.03
C TYR A 275 0.16 -3.70 -7.87
N LYS A 276 0.84 -4.38 -6.95
CA LYS A 276 2.26 -4.13 -6.67
C LYS A 276 3.17 -4.72 -7.75
N GLN A 277 2.79 -5.85 -8.35
CA GLN A 277 3.64 -6.61 -9.27
C GLN A 277 3.45 -6.22 -10.74
N PHE A 278 2.28 -5.67 -11.09
CA PHE A 278 1.96 -5.25 -12.45
C PHE A 278 1.63 -3.74 -12.54
N PRO A 279 2.55 -2.84 -12.16
CA PRO A 279 2.27 -1.40 -12.12
C PRO A 279 2.03 -0.77 -13.50
N SER A 280 2.38 -1.48 -14.58
CA SER A 280 2.16 -1.05 -15.98
C SER A 280 0.84 -1.55 -16.57
N HIS A 281 0.08 -2.36 -15.83
CA HIS A 281 -1.18 -2.92 -16.31
C HIS A 281 -2.36 -2.12 -15.74
N GLU A 282 -3.38 -1.95 -16.56
CA GLU A 282 -4.68 -1.50 -16.07
C GLU A 282 -5.34 -2.65 -15.33
N LEU A 283 -5.86 -2.36 -14.14
CA LEU A 283 -6.48 -3.32 -13.25
C LEU A 283 -7.93 -2.92 -13.03
N TYR A 284 -8.84 -3.78 -13.48
CA TYR A 284 -10.27 -3.65 -13.27
C TYR A 284 -10.77 -4.73 -12.32
N SER A 285 -11.87 -4.42 -11.65
CA SER A 285 -12.57 -5.35 -10.76
C SER A 285 -13.93 -5.76 -11.34
N HIS A 286 -14.42 -6.92 -10.95
CA HIS A 286 -15.79 -7.34 -11.20
C HIS A 286 -16.34 -8.01 -9.94
N ASP A 287 -17.62 -8.39 -9.97
CA ASP A 287 -18.23 -9.12 -8.87
C ASP A 287 -17.53 -10.47 -8.63
N ASN A 288 -17.77 -11.06 -7.45
CA ASN A 288 -17.29 -12.39 -7.08
C ASN A 288 -15.76 -12.60 -7.15
N GLY A 289 -14.99 -11.54 -6.93
CA GLY A 289 -13.52 -11.62 -6.85
C GLY A 289 -12.83 -11.74 -8.20
N ILE A 290 -13.51 -11.39 -9.30
CA ILE A 290 -12.87 -11.34 -10.62
C ILE A 290 -12.06 -10.04 -10.76
N PHE A 291 -10.82 -10.19 -11.22
CA PHE A 291 -9.90 -9.13 -11.59
C PHE A 291 -9.55 -9.26 -13.06
N ILE A 292 -9.38 -8.12 -13.73
CA ILE A 292 -9.00 -8.08 -15.14
C ILE A 292 -7.73 -7.25 -15.24
N LEU A 293 -6.67 -7.91 -15.70
CA LEU A 293 -5.41 -7.27 -16.02
C LEU A 293 -5.36 -7.06 -17.52
N GLN A 294 -5.18 -5.80 -17.91
CA GLN A 294 -5.10 -5.42 -19.31
C GLN A 294 -3.83 -4.62 -19.56
N ASN A 295 -3.14 -4.97 -20.62
CA ASN A 295 -2.15 -4.13 -21.28
C ASN A 295 -2.44 -4.14 -22.79
N PRO A 296 -1.77 -3.32 -23.62
CA PRO A 296 -2.01 -3.29 -25.06
C PRO A 296 -1.83 -4.63 -25.79
N ALA A 297 -1.09 -5.58 -25.20
CA ALA A 297 -0.73 -6.86 -25.83
C ALA A 297 -1.51 -8.08 -25.28
N SER A 298 -2.15 -7.96 -24.13
CA SER A 298 -2.71 -9.10 -23.39
C SER A 298 -3.85 -8.68 -22.47
N LYS A 299 -4.83 -9.58 -22.34
CA LYS A 299 -5.98 -9.44 -21.44
C LYS A 299 -6.15 -10.75 -20.67
N LEU A 300 -6.08 -10.67 -19.35
CA LEU A 300 -6.14 -11.79 -18.43
C LEU A 300 -7.31 -11.60 -17.47
N ALA A 301 -8.09 -12.66 -17.24
CA ALA A 301 -9.03 -12.71 -16.12
C ALA A 301 -8.45 -13.54 -14.96
N LEU A 302 -8.58 -13.04 -13.75
CA LEU A 302 -8.19 -13.73 -12.53
C LEU A 302 -9.37 -13.82 -11.57
N ILE A 303 -9.70 -15.02 -11.11
CA ILE A 303 -10.75 -15.28 -10.13
C ILE A 303 -10.10 -15.50 -8.76
N ALA A 304 -10.27 -14.57 -7.83
CA ALA A 304 -9.76 -14.64 -6.47
C ALA A 304 -10.86 -15.07 -5.51
N HIS A 305 -10.78 -16.30 -5.00
CA HIS A 305 -11.75 -16.80 -4.03
C HIS A 305 -11.09 -17.78 -3.05
N ALA A 306 -11.30 -17.60 -1.75
CA ALA A 306 -10.56 -18.38 -0.74
C ALA A 306 -10.84 -19.89 -0.84
N PHE A 307 -12.12 -20.25 -1.00
CA PHE A 307 -12.61 -21.64 -1.07
C PHE A 307 -13.70 -21.77 -2.15
N PRO A 308 -13.34 -21.77 -3.44
CA PRO A 308 -14.32 -21.81 -4.50
C PRO A 308 -14.95 -23.21 -4.60
N THR A 309 -16.29 -23.26 -4.74
CA THR A 309 -16.99 -24.52 -5.05
C THR A 309 -16.99 -24.76 -6.57
N PRO A 310 -17.16 -26.01 -7.04
CA PRO A 310 -17.23 -26.30 -8.48
C PRO A 310 -18.31 -25.46 -9.19
N HIS A 311 -19.51 -25.39 -8.61
CA HIS A 311 -20.61 -24.59 -9.16
C HIS A 311 -20.28 -23.09 -9.25
N PHE A 312 -19.60 -22.54 -8.23
CA PHE A 312 -19.16 -21.14 -8.26
C PHE A 312 -18.17 -20.91 -9.41
N LEU A 313 -17.19 -21.80 -9.58
CA LEU A 313 -16.18 -21.71 -10.64
C LEU A 313 -16.82 -21.83 -12.02
N GLU A 314 -17.68 -22.80 -12.25
CA GLU A 314 -18.40 -22.97 -13.52
C GLU A 314 -19.09 -21.67 -13.93
N LYS A 315 -19.80 -21.02 -12.99
CA LYS A 315 -20.47 -19.75 -13.25
C LYS A 315 -19.48 -18.63 -13.59
N GLN A 316 -18.36 -18.51 -12.87
CA GLN A 316 -17.38 -17.44 -13.13
C GLN A 316 -16.62 -17.69 -14.45
N LEU A 317 -16.27 -18.94 -14.74
CA LEU A 317 -15.59 -19.34 -15.98
C LEU A 317 -16.49 -19.09 -17.19
N LEU A 318 -17.79 -19.41 -17.09
CA LEU A 318 -18.76 -19.11 -18.14
C LEU A 318 -18.79 -17.61 -18.44
N TRP A 319 -18.89 -16.76 -17.41
CA TRP A 319 -18.84 -15.31 -17.58
C TRP A 319 -17.53 -14.86 -18.24
N CYS A 320 -16.38 -15.40 -17.82
CA CYS A 320 -15.10 -15.07 -18.44
C CYS A 320 -15.07 -15.44 -19.93
N HIS A 321 -15.56 -16.62 -20.30
CA HIS A 321 -15.60 -17.05 -21.70
C HIS A 321 -16.56 -16.21 -22.55
N GLU A 322 -17.74 -15.87 -22.02
CA GLU A 322 -18.71 -14.97 -22.69
C GLU A 322 -18.11 -13.58 -22.97
N HIS A 323 -17.17 -13.13 -22.14
CA HIS A 323 -16.48 -11.84 -22.29
C HIS A 323 -15.13 -11.95 -23.01
N GLY A 324 -14.88 -13.08 -23.69
CA GLY A 324 -13.73 -13.30 -24.55
C GLY A 324 -12.40 -13.50 -23.81
N PHE A 325 -12.43 -13.83 -22.52
CA PHE A 325 -11.21 -14.17 -21.79
C PHE A 325 -10.82 -15.62 -22.06
N LEU A 326 -9.65 -15.79 -22.70
CA LEU A 326 -9.05 -17.10 -22.97
C LEU A 326 -8.01 -17.48 -21.91
N ASN A 327 -7.27 -16.49 -21.42
CA ASN A 327 -6.32 -16.68 -20.33
C ASN A 327 -7.06 -16.41 -19.01
N ILE A 328 -7.35 -17.49 -18.28
CA ILE A 328 -8.06 -17.43 -17.01
C ILE A 328 -7.21 -18.09 -15.92
N VAL A 329 -7.03 -17.38 -14.81
CA VAL A 329 -6.31 -17.88 -13.64
C VAL A 329 -7.25 -17.89 -12.43
N VAL A 330 -7.27 -18.98 -11.69
CA VAL A 330 -8.01 -19.09 -10.43
C VAL A 330 -6.99 -19.10 -9.30
N VAL A 331 -7.17 -18.22 -8.32
CA VAL A 331 -6.34 -18.17 -7.11
C VAL A 331 -7.20 -18.48 -5.89
N SER A 332 -6.83 -19.53 -5.15
CA SER A 332 -7.50 -19.92 -3.91
C SER A 332 -6.52 -20.34 -2.81
N ILE A 333 -7.02 -20.67 -1.62
CA ILE A 333 -6.19 -21.23 -0.54
C ILE A 333 -5.92 -22.73 -0.80
N ASN A 334 -6.91 -23.42 -1.33
CA ASN A 334 -6.99 -24.88 -1.42
C ASN A 334 -6.89 -25.40 -2.85
N ALA A 335 -6.03 -24.82 -3.70
CA ALA A 335 -5.91 -25.28 -5.08
C ALA A 335 -5.61 -26.78 -5.13
N PRO A 336 -6.36 -27.56 -5.94
CA PRO A 336 -6.16 -29.00 -6.04
C PRO A 336 -4.79 -29.30 -6.66
N ILE A 337 -4.10 -30.31 -6.12
CA ILE A 337 -2.73 -30.68 -6.51
C ILE A 337 -2.66 -31.23 -7.95
N SER A 338 -3.78 -31.72 -8.48
CA SER A 338 -3.87 -32.18 -9.87
C SER A 338 -5.33 -32.33 -10.26
N ALA A 339 -5.79 -31.50 -11.18
CA ALA A 339 -6.91 -31.84 -12.03
C ALA A 339 -6.40 -31.73 -13.47
N HIS A 340 -6.68 -32.75 -14.29
CA HIS A 340 -6.28 -32.83 -15.69
C HIS A 340 -6.58 -31.53 -16.46
N ASN A 341 -5.54 -30.92 -17.04
CA ASN A 341 -5.54 -29.76 -17.96
C ASN A 341 -6.88 -29.01 -18.07
N PRO A 342 -7.33 -28.30 -17.00
CA PRO A 342 -8.52 -27.48 -17.10
C PRO A 342 -8.25 -26.34 -18.08
N PRO A 343 -9.29 -25.74 -18.69
CA PRO A 343 -9.15 -24.59 -19.59
C PRO A 343 -8.70 -23.30 -18.87
N TYR A 344 -8.23 -23.41 -17.63
CA TYR A 344 -7.77 -22.33 -16.77
C TYR A 344 -6.61 -22.81 -15.88
N LYS A 345 -5.78 -21.89 -15.41
CA LYS A 345 -4.68 -22.19 -14.47
C LYS A 345 -5.16 -22.01 -13.03
N HIS A 346 -5.17 -23.08 -12.23
CA HIS A 346 -5.51 -22.98 -10.80
C HIS A 346 -4.25 -22.97 -9.94
N LEU A 347 -4.02 -21.88 -9.20
CA LEU A 347 -2.90 -21.73 -8.28
C LEU A 347 -3.39 -21.55 -6.85
N ASN A 348 -2.67 -22.11 -5.88
CA ASN A 348 -2.83 -21.66 -4.51
C ASN A 348 -2.17 -20.28 -4.36
N PHE A 349 -2.56 -19.52 -3.34
CA PHE A 349 -2.04 -18.16 -3.14
C PHE A 349 -0.50 -18.11 -3.00
N ILE A 350 0.11 -19.12 -2.37
CA ILE A 350 1.55 -19.16 -2.14
C ILE A 350 2.29 -19.24 -3.48
N ASP A 351 1.89 -20.16 -4.35
CA ASP A 351 2.52 -20.34 -5.65
C ASP A 351 2.23 -19.13 -6.57
N PHE A 352 1.00 -18.62 -6.53
CA PHE A 352 0.61 -17.38 -7.23
C PHE A 352 1.49 -16.19 -6.82
N SER A 353 1.71 -15.97 -5.53
CA SER A 353 2.44 -14.78 -5.06
C SER A 353 3.96 -14.89 -5.21
N LEU A 354 4.52 -16.10 -5.15
CA LEU A 354 5.96 -16.31 -5.31
C LEU A 354 6.41 -16.30 -6.78
N ASP A 355 5.55 -16.75 -7.70
CA ASP A 355 5.80 -16.77 -9.14
C ASP A 355 4.66 -16.13 -9.94
N ILE A 356 4.32 -14.89 -9.56
CA ILE A 356 3.19 -14.17 -10.13
C ILE A 356 3.33 -13.90 -11.63
N GLN A 357 4.55 -13.79 -12.16
CA GLN A 357 4.78 -13.53 -13.58
C GLN A 357 4.31 -14.71 -14.46
N SER A 358 4.27 -15.91 -13.88
CA SER A 358 3.78 -17.11 -14.57
C SER A 358 2.30 -17.04 -14.98
N ILE A 359 1.53 -16.05 -14.51
CA ILE A 359 0.12 -15.88 -14.89
C ILE A 359 -0.05 -15.20 -16.25
N LEU A 360 1.01 -14.57 -16.78
CA LEU A 360 0.99 -13.91 -18.09
C LEU A 360 1.38 -14.84 -19.26
N VAL A 361 1.92 -16.01 -18.92
CA VAL A 361 2.28 -17.09 -19.86
C VAL A 361 1.13 -18.08 -19.90
#